data_AF-A0A972ESW3-F1
#
_entry.id   AF-A0A972ESW3-F1
#
_cell.length_a   1.000
_cell.length_b   1.000
_cell.length_c   1.000
_cell.angle_alpha   90.00
_cell.angle_beta   90.00
_cell.angle_gamma   90.00
#
_symmetry.space_group_name_H-M   'P 1'
#
loop_
_entity.id
_entity.type
_entity.pdbx_description
1 polymer ?
#
loop_
_entity_poly.entity_id
_entity_poly.type
_entity_poly.pdbx_seq_one_letter_code
_entity_poly.pdbx_strand_id
1 'polypeptide(L)'
;MTFEQNLEKYADLIVNIGLGLKPDDKLIIYLNEDCLPLARLVSKKAFQKGVIDIRLEFNDDIMALERFLFAPDRALEFFPAYRVEYMENLLKDGYNRLSLLAEDPDLLRPVDPARIATWQRTAGKAMKPLQKYTMENKVKWCVVGVACPAWAKAVFPELPAEEGMRKLWDNIFAATRADLDDPVQAWKGHDASLKA
;
A
#
# COMPACT_ATOMS: atom_id res chain seq x y z
N MET A 1 20.21 -3.24 14.49
CA MET A 1 18.91 -3.95 14.59
C MET A 1 18.82 -4.93 13.45
N THR A 2 18.08 -6.03 13.60
CA THR A 2 17.86 -6.98 12.50
C THR A 2 16.78 -6.47 11.55
N PHE A 3 16.70 -7.04 10.36
CA PHE A 3 15.64 -6.74 9.40
C PHE A 3 14.25 -6.96 10.00
N GLU A 4 14.05 -8.08 10.70
CA GLU A 4 12.78 -8.45 11.33
C GLU A 4 12.38 -7.44 12.40
N GLN A 5 13.33 -6.96 13.20
CA GLN A 5 13.08 -5.92 14.21
C GLN A 5 12.62 -4.61 13.57
N ASN A 6 13.28 -4.17 12.49
CA ASN A 6 12.89 -2.96 11.78
C ASN A 6 11.53 -3.12 11.07
N LEU A 7 11.24 -4.30 10.51
CA LEU A 7 9.95 -4.59 9.88
C LEU A 7 8.81 -4.61 10.91
N GLU A 8 9.03 -5.17 12.10
CA GLU A 8 8.06 -5.12 13.19
C GLU A 8 7.83 -3.67 13.66
N LYS A 9 8.89 -2.89 13.84
CA LYS A 9 8.81 -1.47 14.17
C LYS A 9 8.07 -0.66 13.11
N TYR A 10 8.28 -0.97 11.83
CA TYR A 10 7.58 -0.34 10.73
C TYR A 10 6.08 -0.66 10.77
N ALA A 11 5.71 -1.90 11.07
CA ALA A 11 4.31 -2.27 11.29
C ALA A 11 3.69 -1.55 12.51
N ASP A 12 4.44 -1.38 13.61
CA ASP A 12 4.00 -0.57 14.76
C ASP A 12 3.75 0.88 14.37
N LEU A 13 4.64 1.46 13.55
CA LEU A 13 4.48 2.83 13.08
C LEU A 13 3.22 2.98 12.23
N ILE A 14 2.96 2.04 11.31
CA ILE A 14 1.75 2.03 10.47
C ILE A 14 0.49 2.01 11.35
N VAL A 15 0.43 1.09 12.31
CA VAL A 15 -0.75 0.90 13.17
C VAL A 15 -0.97 2.08 14.13
N ASN A 16 0.10 2.59 14.73
CA ASN A 16 0.01 3.56 15.84
C ASN A 16 0.10 5.02 15.41
N ILE A 17 0.87 5.34 14.37
CA ILE A 17 1.07 6.71 13.87
C ILE A 17 0.38 6.89 12.53
N GLY A 18 0.68 6.04 11.55
CA GLY A 18 0.17 6.19 10.17
C GLY A 18 -1.34 6.17 10.11
N LEU A 19 -1.96 5.19 10.78
CA LEU A 19 -3.41 5.09 10.88
C LEU A 19 -3.95 5.56 12.24
N GLY A 20 -3.16 5.45 13.32
CA GLY A 20 -3.65 5.74 14.67
C GLY A 20 -4.89 4.91 15.01
N LEU A 21 -4.83 3.58 14.76
CA LEU A 21 -5.94 2.67 14.98
C LEU A 21 -6.39 2.68 16.45
N LYS A 22 -7.64 2.38 16.70
CA LYS A 22 -8.26 2.31 18.03
C LYS A 22 -9.04 0.99 18.16
N PRO A 23 -9.38 0.55 19.39
CA PRO A 23 -10.36 -0.52 19.56
C PRO A 23 -11.62 -0.24 18.75
N ASP A 24 -12.24 -1.30 18.21
CA ASP A 24 -13.43 -1.28 17.36
C ASP A 24 -13.25 -0.68 15.95
N ASP A 25 -12.05 -0.20 15.59
CA ASP A 25 -11.75 0.17 14.21
C ASP A 25 -11.82 -1.07 13.28
N LYS A 26 -12.06 -0.81 11.99
CA LYS A 26 -12.00 -1.78 10.89
C LYS A 26 -10.96 -1.32 9.87
N LEU A 27 -10.36 -2.26 9.13
CA LEU A 27 -9.26 -1.96 8.21
C LEU A 27 -9.41 -2.69 6.87
N ILE A 28 -9.21 -1.99 5.76
CA ILE A 28 -8.96 -2.60 4.46
C ILE A 28 -7.50 -2.36 4.06
N ILE A 29 -6.79 -3.43 3.67
CA ILE A 29 -5.40 -3.40 3.23
C ILE A 29 -5.35 -3.72 1.74
N TYR A 30 -4.84 -2.79 0.94
CA TYR A 30 -4.51 -2.98 -0.47
C TYR A 30 -3.07 -3.44 -0.57
N LEU A 31 -2.83 -4.56 -1.26
CA LEU A 31 -1.52 -5.22 -1.30
C LEU A 31 -1.35 -6.12 -2.52
N ASN A 32 -0.10 -6.45 -2.83
CA ASN A 32 0.29 -7.54 -3.73
C ASN A 32 1.07 -8.64 -2.96
N GLU A 33 1.62 -9.60 -3.68
CA GLU A 33 2.36 -10.75 -3.14
C GLU A 33 3.56 -10.35 -2.29
N ASP A 34 4.33 -9.35 -2.72
CA ASP A 34 5.54 -8.87 -2.04
C ASP A 34 5.21 -8.19 -0.69
N CYS A 35 4.00 -7.65 -0.57
CA CYS A 35 3.51 -6.99 0.63
C CYS A 35 3.03 -7.94 1.73
N LEU A 36 2.85 -9.24 1.45
CA LEU A 36 2.26 -10.19 2.41
C LEU A 36 3.01 -10.29 3.75
N PRO A 37 4.36 -10.31 3.81
CA PRO A 37 5.07 -10.36 5.08
C PRO A 37 4.75 -9.17 6.01
N LEU A 38 4.76 -7.94 5.48
CA LEU A 38 4.42 -6.74 6.25
C LEU A 38 2.92 -6.70 6.58
N ALA A 39 2.04 -7.06 5.65
CA ALA A 39 0.60 -7.10 5.86
C ALA A 39 0.21 -8.01 7.04
N ARG A 40 0.87 -9.17 7.18
CA ARG A 40 0.68 -10.09 8.31
C ARG A 40 1.07 -9.47 9.65
N LEU A 41 2.20 -8.74 9.70
CA LEU A 41 2.62 -8.03 10.91
C LEU A 41 1.66 -6.90 11.28
N VAL A 42 1.23 -6.10 10.30
CA VAL A 42 0.22 -5.05 10.51
C VAL A 42 -1.09 -5.66 11.02
N SER A 43 -1.57 -6.74 10.40
CA SER A 43 -2.79 -7.44 10.82
C SER A 43 -2.69 -7.95 12.26
N LYS A 44 -1.59 -8.62 12.62
CA LYS A 44 -1.32 -9.08 13.99
C LYS A 44 -1.40 -7.94 15.01
N LYS A 45 -0.68 -6.84 14.75
CA LYS A 45 -0.62 -5.68 15.65
C LYS A 45 -1.95 -4.91 15.72
N ALA A 46 -2.67 -4.81 14.61
CA ALA A 46 -4.00 -4.21 14.55
C ALA A 46 -4.99 -5.01 15.41
N PHE A 47 -5.06 -6.33 15.27
CA PHE A 47 -5.91 -7.18 16.11
C PHE A 47 -5.53 -7.11 17.59
N GLN A 48 -4.23 -7.10 17.92
CA GLN A 48 -3.76 -6.89 19.30
C GLN A 48 -4.21 -5.56 19.91
N LYS A 49 -4.53 -4.56 19.08
CA LYS A 49 -5.03 -3.24 19.47
C LYS A 49 -6.56 -3.17 19.57
N GLY A 50 -7.26 -4.26 19.28
CA GLY A 50 -8.73 -4.35 19.33
C GLY A 50 -9.43 -3.96 18.02
N VAL A 51 -8.73 -3.93 16.88
CA VAL A 51 -9.39 -3.86 15.57
C VAL A 51 -10.27 -5.10 15.40
N ILE A 52 -11.50 -4.91 14.92
CA ILE A 52 -12.51 -5.98 14.92
C ILE A 52 -12.63 -6.70 13.58
N ASP A 53 -12.19 -6.10 12.47
CA ASP A 53 -12.20 -6.73 11.16
C ASP A 53 -11.12 -6.17 10.24
N ILE A 54 -10.53 -7.05 9.43
CA ILE A 54 -9.53 -6.71 8.42
C ILE A 54 -9.91 -7.38 7.10
N ARG A 55 -10.04 -6.58 6.03
CA ARG A 55 -10.25 -7.05 4.65
C ARG A 55 -8.99 -6.82 3.83
N LEU A 56 -8.76 -7.71 2.87
CA LEU A 56 -7.66 -7.59 1.92
C LEU A 56 -8.23 -7.30 0.53
N GLU A 57 -7.62 -6.34 -0.16
CA GLU A 57 -7.81 -6.12 -1.59
C GLU A 57 -6.48 -6.48 -2.28
N PHE A 58 -6.44 -7.67 -2.85
CA PHE A 58 -5.24 -8.23 -3.45
C PHE A 58 -5.15 -7.91 -4.95
N ASN A 59 -3.96 -7.53 -5.41
CA ASN A 59 -3.60 -7.43 -6.82
C ASN A 59 -2.36 -8.28 -7.09
N ASP A 60 -2.29 -8.90 -8.27
CA ASP A 60 -1.09 -9.57 -8.76
C ASP A 60 -0.60 -8.81 -9.99
N ASP A 61 0.67 -8.42 -9.98
CA ASP A 61 1.22 -7.51 -10.99
C ASP A 61 1.38 -8.21 -12.36
N ILE A 62 1.68 -9.50 -12.37
CA ILE A 62 1.79 -10.30 -13.59
C ILE A 62 0.42 -10.48 -14.24
N MET A 63 -0.60 -10.84 -13.47
CA MET A 63 -1.97 -10.96 -13.96
C MET A 63 -2.50 -9.61 -14.47
N ALA A 64 -2.14 -8.51 -13.81
CA ALA A 64 -2.49 -7.17 -14.27
C ALA A 64 -1.81 -6.85 -15.61
N LEU A 65 -0.52 -7.15 -15.76
CA LEU A 65 0.23 -6.99 -17.00
C LEU A 65 -0.36 -7.85 -18.13
N GLU A 66 -0.69 -9.11 -17.88
CA GLU A 66 -1.30 -10.01 -18.87
C GLU A 66 -2.66 -9.49 -19.36
N ARG A 67 -3.48 -8.89 -18.48
CA ARG A 67 -4.71 -8.22 -18.89
C ARG A 67 -4.41 -7.11 -19.90
N PHE A 68 -3.36 -6.32 -19.67
CA PHE A 68 -2.95 -5.28 -20.61
C PHE A 68 -2.38 -5.82 -21.91
N LEU A 69 -1.65 -6.93 -21.89
CA LEU A 69 -1.02 -7.48 -23.10
C LEU A 69 -2.00 -8.29 -23.96
N PHE A 70 -2.91 -9.05 -23.34
CA PHE A 70 -3.62 -10.13 -24.04
C PHE A 70 -5.14 -10.02 -24.01
N ALA A 71 -5.74 -9.25 -23.08
CA ALA A 71 -7.19 -9.14 -23.04
C ALA A 71 -7.74 -8.33 -24.24
N PRO A 72 -8.97 -8.61 -24.71
CA PRO A 72 -9.61 -7.76 -25.71
C PRO A 72 -9.81 -6.33 -25.18
N ASP A 73 -9.79 -5.30 -26.04
CA ASP A 73 -9.88 -3.89 -25.62
C ASP A 73 -11.08 -3.59 -24.71
N ARG A 74 -12.23 -4.24 -24.96
CA ARG A 74 -13.43 -4.13 -24.11
C ARG A 74 -13.19 -4.48 -22.64
N ALA A 75 -12.17 -5.29 -22.33
CA ALA A 75 -11.78 -5.59 -20.95
C ALA A 75 -11.20 -4.35 -20.24
N LEU A 76 -10.57 -3.43 -20.97
CA LEU A 76 -10.03 -2.18 -20.44
C LEU A 76 -11.08 -1.06 -20.33
N GLU A 77 -12.22 -1.24 -21.01
CA GLU A 77 -13.42 -0.38 -20.94
C GLU A 77 -14.42 -0.85 -19.88
N PHE A 78 -14.19 -2.01 -19.28
CA PHE A 78 -15.08 -2.61 -18.30
C PHE A 78 -14.53 -2.55 -16.88
N PHE A 79 -15.23 -1.82 -16.02
CA PHE A 79 -15.02 -1.85 -14.57
C PHE A 79 -16.29 -2.38 -13.89
N PRO A 80 -16.22 -3.48 -13.09
CA PRO A 80 -17.42 -4.03 -12.48
C PRO A 80 -18.01 -3.08 -11.42
N ALA A 81 -19.29 -2.72 -11.57
CA ALA A 81 -19.97 -1.80 -10.66
C ALA A 81 -19.97 -2.29 -9.20
N TYR A 82 -20.15 -3.59 -8.98
CA TYR A 82 -20.13 -4.18 -7.64
C TYR A 82 -18.82 -3.94 -6.88
N ARG A 83 -17.67 -3.75 -7.56
CA ARG A 83 -16.41 -3.43 -6.88
C ARG A 83 -16.44 -2.03 -6.28
N VAL A 84 -17.01 -1.06 -6.99
CA VAL A 84 -17.19 0.31 -6.49
C VAL A 84 -18.14 0.29 -5.29
N GLU A 85 -19.26 -0.44 -5.40
CA GLU A 85 -20.24 -0.58 -4.33
C GLU A 85 -19.62 -1.25 -3.09
N TYR A 86 -18.86 -2.33 -3.27
CA TYR A 86 -18.15 -3.02 -2.19
C TYR A 86 -17.19 -2.07 -1.47
N MET A 87 -16.32 -1.38 -2.20
CA MET A 87 -15.37 -0.43 -1.62
C MET A 87 -16.08 0.74 -0.94
N GLU A 88 -17.15 1.27 -1.53
CA GLU A 88 -17.92 2.35 -0.89
C GLU A 88 -18.59 1.88 0.40
N ASN A 89 -19.15 0.66 0.41
CA ASN A 89 -19.81 0.10 1.57
C ASN A 89 -18.83 -0.12 2.73
N LEU A 90 -17.61 -0.59 2.46
CA LEU A 90 -16.56 -0.65 3.47
C LEU A 90 -16.24 0.74 4.05
N LEU A 91 -16.07 1.74 3.20
CA LEU A 91 -15.76 3.11 3.66
C LEU A 91 -16.92 3.72 4.45
N LYS A 92 -18.18 3.50 4.04
CA LYS A 92 -19.39 3.90 4.79
C LYS A 92 -19.51 3.18 6.13
N ASP A 93 -19.09 1.92 6.17
CA ASP A 93 -19.07 1.11 7.38
C ASP A 93 -17.86 1.42 8.29
N GLY A 94 -17.06 2.44 7.96
CA GLY A 94 -15.97 2.93 8.82
C GLY A 94 -14.66 2.15 8.71
N TYR A 95 -14.45 1.40 7.62
CA TYR A 95 -13.15 0.80 7.35
C TYR A 95 -12.11 1.89 7.04
N ASN A 96 -11.04 1.89 7.81
CA ASN A 96 -9.83 2.66 7.53
C ASN A 96 -9.03 2.01 6.41
N ARG A 97 -8.18 2.77 5.72
CA ARG A 97 -7.52 2.33 4.48
C ARG A 97 -5.99 2.29 4.61
N LEU A 98 -5.39 1.15 4.36
CA LEU A 98 -3.95 1.00 4.20
C LEU A 98 -3.62 0.57 2.77
N SER A 99 -2.72 1.30 2.11
CA SER A 99 -2.13 0.87 0.84
C SER A 99 -0.66 0.51 1.05
N LEU A 100 -0.33 -0.77 0.85
CA LEU A 100 1.05 -1.26 0.81
C LEU A 100 1.50 -1.30 -0.66
N LEU A 101 2.45 -0.46 -1.02
CA LEU A 101 2.93 -0.31 -2.39
C LEU A 101 4.28 -0.99 -2.57
N ALA A 102 4.30 -2.03 -3.39
CA ALA A 102 5.51 -2.73 -3.84
C ALA A 102 5.49 -2.81 -5.37
N GLU A 103 5.70 -1.66 -6.01
CA GLU A 103 5.44 -1.50 -7.45
C GLU A 103 6.68 -1.82 -8.31
N ASP A 104 6.48 -2.51 -9.43
CA ASP A 104 7.45 -2.53 -10.52
C ASP A 104 7.26 -1.28 -11.41
N PRO A 105 8.19 -0.30 -11.39
CA PRO A 105 8.05 0.92 -12.18
C PRO A 105 8.13 0.67 -13.70
N ASP A 106 8.70 -0.47 -14.12
CA ASP A 106 8.82 -0.87 -15.52
C ASP A 106 7.74 -1.87 -15.95
N LEU A 107 6.80 -2.26 -15.06
CA LEU A 107 5.81 -3.33 -15.30
C LEU A 107 5.09 -3.18 -16.64
N LEU A 108 4.59 -1.97 -16.91
CA LEU A 108 3.77 -1.68 -18.09
C LEU A 108 4.58 -1.19 -19.30
N ARG A 109 5.91 -1.22 -19.23
CA ARG A 109 6.79 -0.83 -20.35
C ARG A 109 6.49 -1.53 -21.68
N PRO A 110 6.12 -2.83 -21.74
CA PRO A 110 5.79 -3.47 -23.02
C PRO A 110 4.36 -3.20 -23.51
N VAL A 111 3.52 -2.49 -22.74
CA VAL A 111 2.10 -2.28 -23.04
C VAL A 111 1.92 -1.05 -23.93
N ASP A 112 1.01 -1.14 -24.90
CA ASP A 112 0.55 0.02 -25.69
C ASP A 112 0.00 1.13 -24.75
N PRO A 113 0.59 2.35 -24.77
CA PRO A 113 0.11 3.47 -23.97
C PRO A 113 -1.38 3.79 -24.13
N ALA A 114 -1.97 3.56 -25.31
CA ALA A 114 -3.41 3.78 -25.55
C ALA A 114 -4.29 2.83 -24.72
N ARG A 115 -3.83 1.59 -24.50
CA ARG A 115 -4.50 0.60 -23.66
C ARG A 115 -4.41 0.99 -22.18
N ILE A 116 -3.23 1.44 -21.73
CA ILE A 116 -3.05 2.00 -20.37
C ILE A 116 -3.99 3.18 -20.14
N ALA A 117 -4.01 4.14 -21.07
CA ALA A 117 -4.85 5.33 -20.96
C ALA A 117 -6.35 4.99 -20.94
N THR A 118 -6.78 3.97 -21.69
CA THR A 118 -8.16 3.50 -21.69
C THR A 118 -8.56 2.95 -20.32
N TRP A 119 -7.76 2.05 -19.75
CA TRP A 119 -8.01 1.54 -18.40
C TRP A 119 -8.02 2.65 -17.35
N GLN A 120 -7.04 3.56 -17.38
CA GLN A 120 -6.96 4.67 -16.42
C GLN A 120 -8.20 5.56 -16.46
N ARG A 121 -8.74 5.85 -17.66
CA ARG A 121 -10.01 6.60 -17.79
C ARG A 121 -11.19 5.81 -17.23
N THR A 122 -11.30 4.52 -17.58
CA THR A 122 -12.39 3.65 -17.12
C THR A 122 -12.39 3.52 -15.59
N ALA A 123 -11.27 3.08 -15.01
CA ALA A 123 -11.12 2.91 -13.58
C ALA A 123 -11.21 4.25 -12.83
N GLY A 124 -10.60 5.31 -13.36
CA GLY A 124 -10.67 6.66 -12.78
C GLY A 124 -12.09 7.20 -12.69
N LYS A 125 -12.90 7.02 -13.74
CA LYS A 125 -14.32 7.40 -13.72
C LYS A 125 -15.12 6.58 -12.71
N ALA A 126 -14.90 5.26 -12.65
CA ALA A 126 -15.59 4.37 -11.73
C ALA A 126 -15.26 4.67 -10.26
N MET A 127 -13.99 4.97 -9.96
CA MET A 127 -13.47 5.16 -8.60
C MET A 127 -13.64 6.60 -8.07
N LYS A 128 -13.96 7.57 -8.94
CA LYS A 128 -14.14 8.99 -8.58
C LYS A 128 -15.03 9.21 -7.33
N PRO A 129 -16.17 8.52 -7.15
CA PRO A 129 -17.02 8.70 -5.97
C PRO A 129 -16.34 8.35 -4.64
N LEU A 130 -15.31 7.49 -4.67
CA LEU A 130 -14.60 7.02 -3.47
C LEU A 130 -13.51 7.99 -3.00
N GLN A 131 -13.02 8.86 -3.89
CA GLN A 131 -11.92 9.79 -3.57
C GLN A 131 -12.28 10.72 -2.40
N LYS A 132 -13.55 11.12 -2.29
CA LYS A 132 -14.05 11.99 -1.19
C LYS A 132 -13.77 11.41 0.20
N TYR A 133 -13.72 10.09 0.38
CA TYR A 133 -13.53 9.49 1.70
C TYR A 133 -12.11 9.71 2.21
N THR A 134 -11.10 9.69 1.34
CA THR A 134 -9.71 9.98 1.70
C THR A 134 -9.38 11.46 1.60
N MET A 135 -9.82 12.15 0.53
CA MET A 135 -9.50 13.58 0.34
C MET A 135 -10.12 14.49 1.39
N GLU A 136 -11.29 14.13 1.93
CA GLU A 136 -11.96 14.87 3.01
C GLU A 136 -11.71 14.22 4.39
N ASN A 137 -10.77 13.28 4.50
CA ASN A 137 -10.43 12.57 5.75
C ASN A 137 -11.64 11.96 6.49
N LYS A 138 -12.62 11.40 5.76
CA LYS A 138 -13.78 10.71 6.35
C LYS A 138 -13.41 9.38 6.99
N VAL A 139 -12.27 8.80 6.57
CA VAL A 139 -11.65 7.61 7.17
C VAL A 139 -10.18 7.89 7.40
N LYS A 140 -9.53 7.17 8.33
CA LYS A 140 -8.07 7.19 8.43
C LYS A 140 -7.48 6.48 7.22
N TRP A 141 -6.42 7.01 6.65
CA TRP A 141 -5.75 6.39 5.52
C TRP A 141 -4.24 6.57 5.58
N CYS A 142 -3.51 5.56 5.10
CA CYS A 142 -2.06 5.55 5.07
C CYS A 142 -1.57 4.85 3.80
N VAL A 143 -0.51 5.39 3.20
CA VAL A 143 0.18 4.80 2.04
C VAL A 143 1.62 4.60 2.43
N VAL A 144 2.14 3.39 2.22
CA VAL A 144 3.50 3.02 2.62
C VAL A 144 4.19 2.18 1.55
N GLY A 145 5.50 2.38 1.42
CA GLY A 145 6.33 1.61 0.51
C GLY A 145 6.78 0.29 1.14
N VAL A 146 6.89 -0.73 0.30
CA VAL A 146 7.41 -2.07 0.59
C VAL A 146 8.40 -2.42 -0.52
N ALA A 147 9.60 -2.86 -0.16
CA ALA A 147 10.58 -3.25 -1.16
C ALA A 147 10.12 -4.53 -1.89
N CYS A 148 10.18 -4.53 -3.21
CA CYS A 148 10.03 -5.72 -4.06
C CYS A 148 11.24 -5.90 -4.98
N PRO A 149 11.47 -7.11 -5.50
CA PRO A 149 12.61 -7.40 -6.37
C PRO A 149 12.70 -6.50 -7.60
N ALA A 150 11.56 -6.21 -8.23
CA ALA A 150 11.51 -5.36 -9.42
C ALA A 150 11.90 -3.91 -9.10
N TRP A 151 11.35 -3.33 -8.03
CA TRP A 151 11.71 -1.98 -7.59
C TRP A 151 13.18 -1.89 -7.19
N ALA A 152 13.69 -2.88 -6.44
CA ALA A 152 15.09 -2.93 -6.04
C ALA A 152 16.03 -2.97 -7.25
N LYS A 153 15.70 -3.76 -8.27
CA LYS A 153 16.46 -3.83 -9.52
C LYS A 153 16.42 -2.52 -10.30
N ALA A 154 15.27 -1.85 -10.35
CA ALA A 154 15.13 -0.57 -11.04
C ALA A 154 15.98 0.53 -10.38
N VAL A 155 16.05 0.56 -9.05
CA VAL A 155 16.81 1.58 -8.28
C VAL A 155 18.29 1.22 -8.19
N PHE A 156 18.63 -0.06 -8.10
CA PHE A 156 20.00 -0.55 -7.92
C PHE A 156 20.38 -1.59 -9.00
N PRO A 157 20.43 -1.20 -10.29
CA PRO A 157 20.65 -2.14 -11.39
C PRO A 157 22.01 -2.84 -11.35
N GLU A 158 23.02 -2.20 -10.75
CA GLU A 158 24.40 -2.71 -10.67
C GLU A 158 24.65 -3.62 -9.45
N LEU A 159 23.71 -3.71 -8.50
CA LEU A 159 23.87 -4.53 -7.30
C LEU A 159 23.32 -5.95 -7.51
N PRO A 160 23.89 -6.96 -6.83
CA PRO A 160 23.26 -8.27 -6.69
C PRO A 160 21.84 -8.13 -6.12
N ALA A 161 20.91 -8.97 -6.59
CA ALA A 161 19.48 -8.84 -6.24
C ALA A 161 19.23 -8.79 -4.72
N GLU A 162 19.89 -9.65 -3.94
CA GLU A 162 19.76 -9.66 -2.47
C GLU A 162 20.29 -8.37 -1.83
N GLU A 163 21.39 -7.82 -2.35
CA GLU A 163 21.98 -6.59 -1.84
C GLU A 163 21.13 -5.36 -2.20
N GLY A 164 20.60 -5.31 -3.43
CA GLY A 164 19.64 -4.29 -3.86
C GLY A 164 18.37 -4.31 -3.01
N MET A 165 17.83 -5.50 -2.72
CA MET A 165 16.68 -5.67 -1.83
C MET A 165 16.96 -5.16 -0.41
N ARG A 166 18.10 -5.55 0.17
CA ARG A 166 18.52 -5.07 1.49
C ARG A 166 18.63 -3.54 1.50
N LYS A 167 19.32 -2.97 0.52
CA LYS A 167 19.55 -1.52 0.43
C LYS A 167 18.25 -0.74 0.23
N LEU A 168 17.29 -1.27 -0.52
CA LEU A 168 15.98 -0.66 -0.67
C LEU A 168 15.21 -0.68 0.65
N TRP A 169 15.22 -1.79 1.38
CA TRP A 169 14.65 -1.87 2.73
C TRP A 169 15.31 -0.90 3.71
N ASP A 170 16.65 -0.83 3.72
CA ASP A 170 17.39 0.11 4.56
C ASP A 170 16.96 1.56 4.30
N ASN A 171 16.79 1.93 3.02
CA ASN A 171 16.30 3.25 2.62
C ASN A 171 14.84 3.49 3.09
N ILE A 172 13.96 2.50 2.96
CA ILE A 172 12.58 2.59 3.44
C ILE A 172 12.56 2.78 4.96
N PHE A 173 13.33 2.00 5.70
CA PHE A 173 13.40 2.11 7.15
C PHE A 173 13.94 3.46 7.60
N ALA A 174 15.02 3.94 6.99
CA ALA A 174 15.59 5.26 7.28
C ALA A 174 14.59 6.38 6.97
N ALA A 175 13.95 6.36 5.80
CA ALA A 175 12.96 7.38 5.40
C ALA A 175 11.74 7.40 6.33
N THR A 176 11.36 6.24 6.84
CA THR A 176 10.22 6.07 7.76
C THR A 176 10.63 6.11 9.23
N ARG A 177 11.92 6.33 9.54
CA ARG A 177 12.48 6.33 10.91
C ARG A 177 12.25 5.00 11.66
N ALA A 178 11.94 3.92 10.95
CA ALA A 178 11.69 2.60 11.53
C ALA A 178 12.99 1.92 12.02
N ASP A 179 14.14 2.43 11.56
CA ASP A 179 15.50 2.04 11.98
C ASP A 179 15.93 2.67 13.31
N LEU A 180 15.15 3.60 13.88
CA LEU A 180 15.43 4.23 15.18
C LEU A 180 14.95 3.38 16.36
N ASP A 181 15.46 3.67 17.56
CA ASP A 181 15.12 2.92 18.78
C ASP A 181 13.61 3.02 19.11
N ASP A 182 13.06 4.24 19.06
CA ASP A 182 11.62 4.52 19.22
C ASP A 182 11.08 5.31 18.01
N PRO A 183 10.66 4.62 16.93
CA PRO A 183 10.11 5.27 15.74
C PRO A 183 8.84 6.07 16.01
N VAL A 184 8.03 5.66 16.98
CA VAL A 184 6.77 6.33 17.33
C VAL A 184 7.07 7.70 17.93
N GLN A 185 8.01 7.77 18.87
CA GLN A 185 8.43 9.04 19.46
C GLN A 185 9.17 9.93 18.44
N ALA A 186 10.01 9.34 17.59
CA ALA A 186 10.69 10.07 16.53
C ALA A 186 9.70 10.76 15.57
N TRP A 187 8.61 10.07 15.21
CA TRP A 187 7.55 10.65 14.39
C TRP A 187 6.75 11.74 15.09
N LYS A 188 6.44 11.59 16.38
CA LYS A 188 5.78 12.67 17.15
C LYS A 188 6.62 13.94 17.17
N GLY A 189 7.94 13.82 17.35
CA GLY A 189 8.86 14.95 17.28
C GLY A 189 8.92 15.58 15.89
N HIS A 190 8.95 14.75 14.85
CA HIS A 190 8.96 15.23 13.47
C HIS A 190 7.67 15.98 13.11
N ASP A 191 6.50 15.41 13.42
CA ASP A 191 5.19 16.05 13.19
C ASP A 191 5.07 17.39 13.91
N ALA A 192 5.56 17.49 15.15
CA ALA A 192 5.62 18.75 15.88
C ALA A 192 6.51 19.79 15.17
N SER A 193 7.66 19.38 14.62
CA SER A 193 8.57 20.29 13.89
C SER A 193 7.99 20.83 12.58
N LEU A 194 7.09 20.09 11.93
CA LEU A 194 6.47 20.51 10.66
C LEU A 194 5.26 21.44 10.87
N LYS A 195 4.67 21.41 12.07
CA LYS A 195 3.53 22.26 12.47
C LYS A 195 3.97 23.61 13.07
N ALA A 196 5.23 23.72 13.47
CA ALA A 196 5.84 24.93 13.99
C ALA A 196 6.13 25.93 12.86
#